data_AF-B7KE57-F1
#
_entry.id   AF-B7KE57-F1
#
_cell.length_a   1.000
_cell.length_b   1.000
_cell.length_c   1.000
_cell.angle_alpha   90.00
_cell.angle_beta   90.00
_cell.angle_gamma   90.00
#
_symmetry.space_group_name_H-M   'P 1'
#
loop_
_entity.id
_entity.type
_entity.pdbx_description
1 polymer ?
#
loop_
_entity_poly.entity_id
_entity_poly.type
_entity_poly.pdbx_seq_one_letter_code
_entity_poly.pdbx_strand_id
1 'polypeptide(L)'
;MAFKVTDLWENVAEEFGIPGIAAGLGAVVLAPLLIPAVGKVGKPVAKAAIKGSIVLYEKSRGVLAEAGEVLEDLVAEAKVELAEQQTQNPGTAETSSEVG
;
A
#
# COMPACT_ATOMS: atom_id res chain seq x y z
N MET A 1 -26.61 -24.21 5.80
CA MET A 1 -26.12 -23.01 6.50
C MET A 1 -26.19 -21.85 5.53
N ALA A 2 -26.73 -20.70 5.93
CA ALA A 2 -26.79 -19.52 5.10
C ALA A 2 -25.47 -18.75 5.24
N PHE A 3 -24.67 -18.69 4.19
CA PHE A 3 -23.44 -17.91 4.17
C PHE A 3 -23.81 -16.43 4.06
N LYS A 4 -23.49 -15.62 5.08
CA LYS A 4 -23.71 -14.18 5.07
C LYS A 4 -22.39 -13.47 4.85
N VAL A 5 -22.41 -12.45 3.99
CA VAL A 5 -21.24 -11.62 3.70
C VAL A 5 -20.74 -10.87 4.93
N THR A 6 -21.63 -10.57 5.88
CA THR A 6 -21.29 -9.92 7.16
C THR A 6 -20.32 -10.76 7.98
N ASP A 7 -20.53 -12.08 8.01
CA ASP A 7 -19.69 -13.01 8.76
C ASP A 7 -18.26 -13.06 8.20
N LEU A 8 -18.08 -12.80 6.90
CA LEU A 8 -16.76 -12.69 6.27
C LEU A 8 -16.01 -11.44 6.76
N TRP A 9 -16.71 -10.32 6.95
CA TRP A 9 -16.12 -9.05 7.41
C TRP A 9 -15.72 -9.11 8.88
N GLU A 10 -16.60 -9.66 9.70
CA GLU A 10 -16.36 -9.82 11.14
C GLU A 10 -15.18 -10.76 11.39
N ASN A 11 -15.11 -11.91 10.71
CA ASN A 11 -13.98 -12.82 10.83
C ASN A 11 -12.65 -12.21 10.37
N VAL A 12 -12.63 -11.45 9.27
CA VAL A 12 -11.37 -10.84 8.79
C VAL A 12 -10.89 -9.74 9.74
N ALA A 13 -11.81 -8.95 10.31
CA ALA A 13 -11.45 -7.91 11.27
C ALA A 13 -11.00 -8.51 12.63
N GLU A 14 -11.69 -9.55 13.11
CA GLU A 14 -11.42 -10.17 14.41
C GLU A 14 -10.19 -11.08 14.40
N GLU A 15 -9.96 -11.82 13.31
CA GLU A 15 -8.81 -12.74 13.17
C GLU A 15 -7.49 -12.00 12.87
N PHE A 16 -7.55 -10.90 12.12
CA PHE A 16 -6.34 -10.25 11.58
C PHE A 16 -6.11 -8.82 12.09
N GLY A 17 -7.01 -8.19 12.85
CA GLY A 17 -6.81 -6.85 13.43
C GLY A 17 -6.53 -5.75 12.38
N ILE A 18 -5.58 -4.83 12.64
CA ILE A 18 -5.15 -3.79 11.66
C ILE A 18 -4.67 -4.41 10.32
N PRO A 19 -3.85 -5.49 10.32
CA PRO A 19 -3.58 -6.27 9.10
C PRO A 19 -4.84 -6.78 8.39
N GLY A 20 -5.88 -7.11 9.16
CA GLY A 20 -7.21 -7.52 8.68
C GLY A 20 -7.95 -6.43 7.93
N ILE A 21 -7.73 -5.16 8.27
CA ILE A 21 -8.32 -4.04 7.52
C ILE A 21 -7.69 -3.94 6.13
N ALA A 22 -6.36 -4.13 6.01
CA ALA A 22 -5.68 -4.14 4.71
C ALA A 22 -6.09 -5.35 3.86
N ALA A 23 -6.16 -6.54 4.46
CA ALA A 23 -6.68 -7.74 3.80
C ALA A 23 -8.16 -7.60 3.42
N GLY A 24 -8.95 -6.96 4.29
CA GLY A 24 -10.36 -6.65 4.08
C GLY A 24 -10.58 -5.70 2.91
N LEU A 25 -9.80 -4.62 2.81
CA LEU A 25 -9.82 -3.72 1.65
C LEU A 25 -9.48 -4.46 0.35
N GLY A 26 -8.45 -5.30 0.37
CA GLY A 26 -8.11 -6.18 -0.76
C GLY A 26 -9.27 -7.12 -1.10
N ALA A 27 -9.94 -7.68 -0.09
CA ALA A 27 -11.09 -8.55 -0.27
C ALA A 27 -12.32 -7.81 -0.80
N VAL A 28 -12.59 -6.53 -0.45
CA VAL A 28 -13.70 -5.74 -1.04
C VAL A 28 -13.48 -5.60 -2.54
N VAL A 29 -12.24 -5.27 -2.93
CA VAL A 29 -11.86 -5.05 -4.33
C VAL A 29 -11.94 -6.35 -5.13
N LEU A 30 -11.55 -7.47 -4.51
CA LEU A 30 -11.54 -8.79 -5.15
C LEU A 30 -12.88 -9.54 -5.03
N ALA A 31 -13.77 -9.17 -4.11
CA ALA A 31 -15.09 -9.79 -3.93
C ALA A 31 -15.92 -9.84 -5.22
N PRO A 32 -16.09 -8.75 -6.01
CA PRO A 32 -16.86 -8.81 -7.26
C PRO A 32 -16.17 -9.62 -8.37
N LEU A 33 -14.90 -10.00 -8.22
CA LEU A 33 -14.19 -10.93 -9.11
C LEU A 33 -14.38 -12.39 -8.70
N LEU A 34 -14.47 -12.66 -7.40
CA LEU A 34 -14.61 -14.02 -6.85
C LEU A 34 -16.08 -14.50 -6.82
N ILE A 35 -17.04 -13.60 -6.57
CA ILE A 35 -18.48 -13.87 -6.55
C ILE A 35 -19.05 -14.38 -7.91
N PRO A 36 -18.69 -13.85 -9.10
CA PRO A 36 -19.27 -14.30 -10.37
C PRO A 36 -18.91 -15.73 -10.76
N ALA A 37 -17.95 -16.37 -10.08
CA ALA A 37 -17.59 -17.77 -10.33
C ALA A 37 -18.71 -18.77 -9.94
N VAL A 38 -19.74 -18.34 -9.20
CA VAL A 38 -20.77 -19.23 -8.64
C VAL A 38 -21.95 -19.50 -9.61
N GLY A 39 -22.04 -18.86 -10.80
CA GLY A 39 -23.14 -19.17 -11.74
C GLY A 39 -23.11 -18.55 -13.15
N LYS A 40 -24.08 -18.96 -13.99
CA LYS A 40 -24.20 -18.64 -15.43
C LYS A 40 -24.31 -17.13 -15.78
N VAL A 41 -24.53 -16.26 -14.79
CA VAL A 41 -24.72 -14.81 -14.95
C VAL A 41 -23.44 -13.99 -14.68
N GLY A 42 -22.38 -14.61 -14.15
CA GLY A 42 -21.16 -13.90 -13.76
C GLY A 42 -20.20 -13.55 -14.91
N LYS A 43 -20.33 -14.21 -16.06
CA LYS A 43 -19.44 -14.05 -17.22
C LYS A 43 -19.35 -12.62 -17.78
N PRO A 44 -20.43 -11.84 -17.96
CA PRO A 44 -20.34 -10.44 -18.38
C PRO A 44 -19.67 -9.53 -17.33
N VAL A 45 -19.93 -9.77 -16.04
CA VAL A 45 -19.31 -9.01 -14.94
C VAL A 45 -17.80 -9.26 -14.89
N ALA A 46 -17.37 -10.51 -14.97
CA ALA A 46 -15.95 -10.86 -15.03
C ALA A 46 -15.27 -10.23 -16.26
N LYS A 47 -15.91 -10.26 -17.44
CA LYS A 47 -15.38 -9.60 -18.64
C LYS A 47 -15.28 -8.09 -18.49
N ALA A 48 -16.26 -7.44 -17.87
CA ALA A 48 -16.22 -6.01 -17.61
C ALA A 48 -15.12 -5.65 -16.61
N ALA A 49 -14.97 -6.45 -15.55
CA ALA A 49 -13.93 -6.26 -14.54
C ALA A 49 -12.52 -6.41 -15.14
N ILE A 50 -12.27 -7.46 -15.95
CA ILE A 50 -10.98 -7.66 -16.63
C ILE A 50 -10.66 -6.50 -17.58
N LYS A 51 -11.65 -6.05 -18.37
CA LYS A 51 -11.44 -4.90 -19.27
C LYS A 51 -11.20 -3.62 -18.49
N GLY A 52 -11.97 -3.39 -17.43
CA GLY A 52 -11.81 -2.24 -16.55
C GLY A 52 -10.44 -2.22 -15.88
N SER A 53 -9.94 -3.36 -15.41
CA SER A 53 -8.63 -3.46 -14.77
C SER A 53 -7.48 -3.19 -15.74
N ILE A 54 -7.59 -3.63 -17.00
CA ILE A 54 -6.59 -3.32 -18.04
C ILE A 54 -6.51 -1.81 -18.26
N VAL A 55 -7.64 -1.15 -18.49
CA VAL A 55 -7.69 0.31 -18.72
C VAL A 55 -7.18 1.08 -17.50
N LEU A 56 -7.55 0.65 -16.29
CA LEU A 56 -7.08 1.27 -15.06
C LEU A 56 -5.56 1.14 -14.89
N TYR A 57 -4.99 -0.04 -15.20
CA TYR A 57 -3.55 -0.30 -15.13
C TYR A 57 -2.76 0.52 -16.15
N GLU A 58 -3.26 0.63 -17.38
CA GLU A 58 -2.63 1.46 -18.41
C GLU A 58 -2.62 2.94 -18.00
N LYS A 59 -3.73 3.42 -17.41
CA LYS A 59 -3.83 4.80 -16.93
C LYS A 59 -2.99 5.06 -15.69
N SER A 60 -2.87 4.08 -14.80
CA SER A 60 -2.08 4.24 -13.57
C SER A 60 -0.57 4.32 -13.86
N ARG A 61 -0.08 3.72 -14.95
CA ARG A 61 1.34 3.81 -15.34
C ARG A 61 1.84 5.25 -15.49
N GLY A 62 1.04 6.14 -16.08
CA GLY A 62 1.38 7.56 -16.20
C GLY A 62 1.38 8.26 -14.84
N VAL A 63 0.31 8.09 -14.08
CA VAL A 63 0.15 8.70 -12.74
C VAL A 63 1.24 8.26 -11.77
N LEU A 64 1.65 6.99 -11.83
CA LEU A 64 2.74 6.45 -11.01
C LEU A 64 4.11 6.96 -11.42
N ALA A 65 4.32 7.29 -12.71
CA ALA A 65 5.57 7.89 -13.15
C ALA A 65 5.70 9.31 -12.58
N GLU A 66 4.65 10.13 -12.71
CA GLU A 66 4.62 11.49 -12.14
C GLU A 66 4.74 11.46 -10.60
N ALA A 67 4.02 10.53 -9.93
CA ALA A 67 4.15 10.37 -8.49
C ALA A 67 5.53 9.85 -8.06
N GLY A 68 6.17 9.02 -8.89
CA GLY A 68 7.53 8.53 -8.68
C GLY A 68 8.53 9.67 -8.66
N GLU A 69 8.47 10.58 -9.63
CA GLU A 69 9.33 11.77 -9.66
C GLU A 69 9.16 12.63 -8.40
N VAL A 70 7.92 12.91 -7.99
CA VAL A 70 7.65 13.68 -6.76
C VAL A 70 8.17 12.95 -5.51
N LEU A 71 8.01 11.62 -5.43
CA LEU A 71 8.54 10.84 -4.32
C LEU A 71 10.07 10.80 -4.33
N GLU A 72 10.70 10.69 -5.49
CA GLU A 72 12.15 10.74 -5.64
C GLU A 72 12.70 12.08 -5.15
N ASP A 73 12.04 13.19 -5.49
CA ASP A 73 12.38 14.53 -5.00
C ASP A 73 12.26 14.61 -3.47
N LEU A 74 11.13 14.18 -2.89
CA LEU A 74 10.95 14.18 -1.42
C LEU A 74 11.97 13.28 -0.71
N VAL A 75 12.28 12.11 -1.27
CA VAL A 75 13.25 11.17 -0.68
C VAL A 75 14.66 11.74 -0.78
N ALA A 76 15.00 12.42 -1.87
CA ALA A 76 16.27 13.11 -2.01
C ALA A 76 16.41 14.22 -0.97
N GLU A 77 15.37 15.05 -0.79
CA GLU A 77 15.31 16.10 0.23
C GLU A 77 15.49 15.50 1.64
N ALA A 78 14.72 14.48 1.99
CA ALA A 78 14.82 13.82 3.29
C ALA A 78 16.20 13.19 3.55
N LYS A 79 16.86 12.64 2.51
CA LYS A 79 18.23 12.11 2.64
C LYS A 79 19.26 13.19 2.88
N VAL A 80 19.12 14.34 2.21
CA VAL A 80 19.98 15.50 2.44
C VAL A 80 19.79 16.00 3.87
N GLU A 81 18.55 16.16 4.33
CA GLU A 81 18.26 16.55 5.71
C GLU A 81 18.84 15.58 6.75
N LEU A 82 18.80 14.26 6.49
CA LEU A 82 19.41 13.26 7.38
C LEU A 82 20.95 13.34 7.39
N ALA A 83 21.57 13.56 6.23
CA ALA A 83 23.01 13.70 6.11
C ALA A 83 23.52 15.01 6.74
N GLU A 84 22.78 16.10 6.59
CA GLU A 84 23.05 17.38 7.25
C GLU A 84 22.92 17.25 8.77
N GLN A 85 21.91 16.51 9.28
CA GLN A 85 21.81 16.19 10.71
C GLN A 85 23.02 15.40 11.24
N GLN A 86 23.60 14.51 10.43
CA GLN A 86 24.82 13.76 10.80
C GLN A 86 26.08 14.63 10.74
N THR A 87 26.20 15.53 9.76
CA THR A 87 27.33 16.47 9.64
C THR A 87 27.28 17.62 10.64
N GLN A 88 26.10 18.04 11.10
CA GLN A 88 25.95 19.06 12.14
C GLN A 88 26.17 18.53 13.57
N ASN A 89 26.46 17.23 13.74
CA ASN A 89 26.97 16.68 14.99
C ASN A 89 28.44 16.20 14.92
N PRO A 90 29.44 17.07 14.60
CA PRO A 90 30.86 16.76 14.82
C PRO A 90 31.29 17.15 16.24
N GLY A 91 30.40 17.05 17.24
CA GLY A 91 30.53 17.74 18.52
C GLY A 91 30.76 16.88 19.77
N THR A 92 31.24 15.64 19.67
CA THR A 92 31.50 14.80 20.88
C THR A 92 32.80 14.00 20.89
N ALA A 93 33.82 14.36 20.10
CA ALA A 93 35.06 13.58 20.04
C ALA A 93 36.36 14.33 20.42
N GLU A 94 36.30 15.54 21.01
CA GLU A 94 37.51 16.27 21.42
C GLU A 94 37.37 16.92 22.80
N THR A 95 37.27 16.13 23.88
CA THR A 95 37.64 16.58 25.25
C THR A 95 37.88 15.36 26.13
N SER A 96 39.02 14.68 25.95
CA SER A 96 39.53 13.80 27.02
C SER A 96 41.01 13.48 26.81
N SER A 97 41.88 14.49 26.74
CA SER A 97 43.31 14.30 26.96
C SER A 97 44.05 15.63 27.04
N GLU A 98 43.86 16.41 28.10
CA GLU A 98 44.93 17.27 28.65
C GLU A 98 44.45 17.93 29.95
N VAL A 99 44.85 17.42 31.11
CA VAL A 99 45.43 18.23 32.20
C VAL A 99 46.29 17.29 33.06
N GLY A 100 47.57 17.64 33.19
CA GLY A 100 48.51 17.03 34.12
C GLY A 100 48.39 17.54 35.55
#